data_AF-A0A843L4S3-F1
#
_entry.id   AF-A0A843L4S3-F1
#
_cell.length_a   1.000
_cell.length_b   1.000
_cell.length_c   1.000
_cell.angle_alpha   90.00
_cell.angle_beta   90.00
_cell.angle_gamma   90.00
#
_symmetry.space_group_name_H-M   'P 1'
#
loop_
_entity.id
_entity.type
_entity.pdbx_description
1 polymer ?
#
loop_
_entity_poly.entity_id
_entity_poly.type
_entity_poly.pdbx_seq_one_letter_code
_entity_poly.pdbx_strand_id
1 'polypeptide(L)' 'APYRLNETGLAVERVIATKAPPAGPTGVMEQENAYLDLLRSAAGYRIVGGTLAVIDGDGRVVLFFTAEP' A
#
# COMPACT_ATOMS: atom_id res chain seq x y z
N ALA A 1 8.22 -2.57 8.11
CA ALA A 1 8.85 -1.40 7.44
C ALA A 1 8.57 -0.18 8.30
N PRO A 2 9.55 0.68 8.61
CA PRO A 2 9.24 1.99 9.15
C PRO A 2 8.41 2.77 8.13
N TYR A 3 7.39 3.48 8.63
CA TYR A 3 6.61 4.42 7.85
C TYR A 3 6.69 5.79 8.52
N ARG A 4 6.56 6.84 7.72
CA ARG A 4 6.42 8.22 8.21
C ARG A 4 5.04 8.73 7.84
N LEU A 5 4.43 9.45 8.80
CA LEU A 5 3.12 10.05 8.66
C LEU A 5 3.19 11.52 9.07
N ASN A 6 2.47 12.37 8.35
CA ASN A 6 2.07 13.70 8.81
C ASN A 6 0.58 13.92 8.47
N GLU A 7 0.05 15.14 8.53
CA GLU A 7 -1.39 15.41 8.34
C GLU A 7 -1.97 14.81 7.04
N THR A 8 -1.20 14.79 5.95
CA THR A 8 -1.65 14.28 4.64
C THR A 8 -0.66 13.32 3.98
N GLY A 9 0.57 13.27 4.48
CA GLY A 9 1.68 12.53 3.91
C GLY A 9 1.80 11.16 4.52
N LEU A 10 2.00 10.16 3.66
CA LEU A 10 2.34 8.80 4.03
C LEU A 10 3.52 8.37 3.16
N ALA A 11 4.60 7.92 3.79
CA ALA A 11 5.75 7.36 3.10
C ALA A 11 6.18 6.06 3.76
N VAL A 12 6.46 5.03 2.95
CA VAL A 12 7.00 3.75 3.39
C VAL A 12 8.46 3.66 2.95
N GLU A 13 9.38 3.78 3.90
CA GLU A 13 10.80 4.00 3.56
C GLU A 13 11.47 2.79 2.93
N ARG A 14 11.16 1.60 3.44
CA ARG A 14 11.75 0.36 2.95
C ARG A 14 10.74 -0.77 2.96
N VAL A 15 10.31 -1.16 1.77
CA VAL A 15 9.47 -2.34 1.55
C VAL A 15 10.36 -3.55 1.30
N ILE A 16 10.39 -4.48 2.26
CA ILE A 16 11.10 -5.76 2.17
C ILE A 16 10.09 -6.91 2.09
N ALA A 17 10.43 -7.95 1.32
CA ALA A 17 9.58 -9.14 1.14
C ALA A 17 10.44 -10.40 1.29
N THR A 18 9.82 -11.49 1.76
CA THR A 18 10.48 -12.78 1.99
C THR A 18 10.65 -13.59 0.70
N LYS A 19 9.92 -13.26 -0.38
CA LYS A 19 9.86 -14.03 -1.64
C LYS A 19 9.44 -15.49 -1.42
N ALA A 20 8.48 -15.71 -0.53
CA ALA A 20 7.93 -17.04 -0.29
C ALA A 20 7.25 -17.58 -1.56
N PRO A 21 7.23 -18.91 -1.76
CA PRO A 21 6.43 -19.50 -2.83
C PRO A 21 4.94 -19.17 -2.63
N PRO A 22 4.14 -19.11 -3.70
CA PRO A 22 2.72 -18.79 -3.60
C PRO A 22 1.98 -19.77 -2.68
N ALA A 23 1.24 -19.23 -1.72
CA ALA A 23 0.43 -20.01 -0.77
C ALA A 23 -1.07 -20.03 -1.15
N GLY A 24 -1.41 -19.78 -2.41
CA GLY A 24 -2.79 -19.52 -2.81
C GLY A 24 -3.04 -19.66 -4.32
N PRO A 25 -4.14 -19.09 -4.83
CA PRO A 25 -4.51 -19.22 -6.24
C PRO A 25 -3.47 -18.59 -7.18
N THR A 26 -3.55 -18.96 -8.45
CA THR A 26 -2.81 -18.28 -9.52
C THR A 26 -3.10 -16.77 -9.48
N GLY A 27 -2.06 -15.93 -9.63
CA GLY A 27 -2.19 -14.47 -9.56
C GLY A 27 -1.73 -13.84 -8.25
N VAL A 28 -1.52 -14.63 -7.19
CA VAL A 28 -1.15 -14.08 -5.86
C VAL A 28 0.25 -13.43 -5.86
N MET A 29 1.21 -13.98 -6.61
CA MET A 29 2.55 -13.39 -6.68
C MET A 29 2.54 -12.10 -7.51
N GLU A 30 1.75 -12.06 -8.58
CA GLU A 30 1.55 -10.88 -9.40
C GLU A 30 0.89 -9.77 -8.58
N GLN A 31 -0.12 -10.11 -7.78
CA GLN A 31 -0.76 -9.18 -6.86
C GLN A 31 0.21 -8.71 -5.77
N GLU A 32 1.03 -9.59 -5.20
CA GLU A 32 2.06 -9.22 -4.21
C GLU A 32 3.00 -8.18 -4.81
N ASN A 33 3.57 -8.42 -5.99
CA ASN A 33 4.47 -7.49 -6.63
C ASN A 33 3.80 -6.13 -6.91
N ALA A 34 2.58 -6.14 -7.47
CA ALA A 34 1.82 -4.94 -7.72
C ALA A 34 1.54 -4.15 -6.43
N TYR A 35 1.12 -4.83 -5.37
CA TYR A 35 0.89 -4.22 -4.06
C TYR A 35 2.15 -3.56 -3.51
N LEU A 36 3.29 -4.26 -3.55
CA LEU A 36 4.55 -3.74 -3.01
C LEU A 36 5.05 -2.53 -3.82
N ASP A 37 4.86 -2.52 -5.13
CA ASP A 37 5.23 -1.39 -6.00
C ASP A 37 4.36 -0.16 -5.74
N LEU A 38 3.04 -0.34 -5.63
CA LEU A 38 2.11 0.74 -5.29
C LEU A 38 2.35 1.27 -3.88
N LEU A 39 2.71 0.41 -2.94
CA LEU A 39 3.04 0.84 -1.58
C LEU A 39 4.33 1.67 -1.53
N ARG A 40 5.30 1.40 -2.40
CA ARG A 40 6.54 2.20 -2.53
C ARG A 40 6.29 3.59 -3.13
N SER A 41 5.26 3.76 -3.96
CA SER A 41 4.93 5.05 -4.57
C SER A 41 4.13 5.98 -3.65
N ALA A 42 3.71 5.51 -2.48
CA ALA A 42 2.92 6.27 -1.52
C ALA A 42 3.63 7.59 -1.15
N ALA A 43 2.89 8.68 -1.34
CA ALA A 43 3.28 10.03 -0.93
C ALA A 43 2.22 10.69 -0.03
N GLY A 44 0.99 10.18 -0.05
CA GLY A 44 -0.11 10.70 0.74
C GLY A 44 -1.15 9.66 1.09
N TYR A 45 -2.10 10.08 1.92
CA TYR A 45 -3.24 9.25 2.28
C TYR A 45 -4.48 10.10 2.54
N ARG A 46 -5.64 9.45 2.51
CA ARG A 46 -6.90 10.03 2.97
C ARG A 46 -7.73 8.96 3.64
N ILE A 47 -8.33 9.29 4.78
CA ILE A 47 -9.29 8.44 5.47
C ILE A 47 -10.66 9.12 5.39
N VAL A 48 -11.67 8.39 4.93
CA VAL A 48 -13.06 8.84 4.90
C VAL A 48 -13.93 7.72 5.44
N GLY A 49 -14.59 7.97 6.58
CA GLY A 49 -15.30 6.92 7.30
C GLY A 49 -14.35 5.78 7.69
N GLY A 50 -14.68 4.55 7.25
CA GLY A 50 -13.86 3.36 7.46
C GLY A 50 -12.91 3.03 6.31
N THR A 51 -12.71 3.92 5.33
CA THR A 51 -11.89 3.64 4.15
C THR A 51 -10.60 4.44 4.15
N LEU A 52 -9.47 3.75 3.96
CA LEU A 52 -8.16 4.32 3.68
C LEU A 52 -7.91 4.31 2.17
N ALA A 53 -7.57 5.48 1.63
CA ALA A 53 -7.03 5.65 0.29
C ALA A 53 -5.55 6.05 0.38
N VAL A 54 -4.66 5.31 -0.29
CA VAL A 54 -3.23 5.66 -0.43
C VAL A 54 -3.02 6.38 -1.75
N ILE A 55 -2.29 7.48 -1.72
CA ILE A 55 -2.10 8.40 -2.84
C ILE A 55 -0.61 8.40 -3.23
N ASP A 56 -0.32 8.28 -4.52
CA ASP A 56 1.05 8.34 -5.04
C ASP A 56 1.57 9.78 -5.21
N GLY A 57 2.84 9.90 -5.62
CA GLY A 57 3.49 11.20 -5.87
C GLY A 57 2.86 12.04 -6.99
N ASP A 58 2.07 11.43 -7.87
CA ASP A 58 1.33 12.11 -8.94
C ASP A 58 -0.09 12.51 -8.50
N GLY A 59 -0.48 12.21 -7.26
CA GLY A 59 -1.80 12.51 -6.72
C GLY A 59 -2.88 11.48 -7.09
N ARG A 60 -2.53 10.32 -7.64
CA ARG A 60 -3.49 9.24 -7.95
C ARG A 60 -3.72 8.35 -6.75
N VAL A 61 -4.94 7.89 -6.56
CA VAL A 61 -5.22 6.85 -5.57
C VAL A 61 -4.77 5.50 -6.12
N VAL A 62 -3.88 4.83 -5.39
CA VAL A 62 -3.23 3.59 -5.83
C VAL A 62 -3.64 2.36 -5.01
N LEU A 63 -4.04 2.54 -3.75
CA LEU A 63 -4.54 1.45 -2.90
C LEU A 63 -5.76 1.90 -2.10
N PHE A 64 -6.71 0.98 -1.91
CA PHE A 64 -7.90 1.17 -1.09
C PHE A 64 -8.02 0.05 -0.07
N PHE A 65 -8.29 0.41 1.18
CA PHE A 65 -8.54 -0.54 2.26
C PHE A 65 -9.79 -0.13 3.02
N THR A 66 -10.55 -1.12 3.49
CA THR A 66 -11.64 -0.93 4.43
C THR A 66 -11.16 -1.40 5.79
N ALA A 67 -11.43 -0.61 6.83
CA ALA A 67 -11.18 -0.99 8.21
C ALA A 67 -12.00 -2.25 8.54
N GLU A 68 -11.34 -3.28 9.03
CA GLU A 68 -12.04 -4.40 9.65
C GLU A 68 -12.60 -3.95 11.01
N PRO A 69 -13.83 -4.35 11.37
CA PRO A 69 -14.48 -3.97 12.63
C PRO A 69 -13.74 -4.44 13.89
#